data_AF-A0A846XHC6-F1
#
_entry.id   AF-A0A846XHC6-F1
#
_cell.length_a   1.000
_cell.length_b   1.000
_cell.length_c   1.000
_cell.angle_alpha   90.00
_cell.angle_beta   90.00
_cell.angle_gamma   90.00
#
_symmetry.space_group_name_H-M   'P 1'
#
loop_
_entity.id
_entity.type
_entity.pdbx_description
1 polymer ?
#
loop_
_entity_poly.entity_id
_entity_poly.type
_entity_poly.pdbx_seq_one_letter_code
_entity_poly.pdbx_strand_id
1 'polypeptide(L)'
;MESRHDYLRAVHRAAAPGASLFVLAFAPQPWKIEGPGPDGFTAEQLSETVEAVWTVEAVRPANLYATDHTAGAGSADTAGRDSEGRIAMPGFILIAHKNGDLGR
;
A
#
# COMPACT_ATOMS: atom_id res chain seq x y z
N MET A 1 -0.28 15.24 4.00
CA MET A 1 -0.71 14.66 2.70
C MET A 1 0.34 14.88 1.60
N GLU A 2 1.08 16.00 1.61
CA GLU A 2 2.12 16.33 0.60
C GLU A 2 3.27 15.30 0.52
N SER A 3 3.77 14.81 1.67
CA SER A 3 4.89 13.86 1.69
C SER A 3 4.67 12.58 0.86
N ARG A 4 3.42 12.08 0.77
CA ARG A 4 3.08 10.88 -0.03
C ARG A 4 3.23 11.15 -1.53
N HIS A 5 2.76 12.31 -1.99
CA HIS A 5 2.88 12.70 -3.40
C HIS A 5 4.33 12.96 -3.78
N ASP A 6 5.10 13.62 -2.91
CA ASP A 6 6.52 13.87 -3.18
C ASP A 6 7.33 12.58 -3.21
N TYR A 7 6.99 11.61 -2.36
CA TYR A 7 7.57 10.27 -2.42
C TYR A 7 7.26 9.60 -3.77
N LEU A 8 5.98 9.58 -4.20
CA LEU A 8 5.59 8.97 -5.47
C LEU A 8 6.28 9.64 -6.67
N ARG A 9 6.44 10.97 -6.65
CA ARG A 9 7.21 11.71 -7.66
C ARG A 9 8.70 11.37 -7.65
N ALA A 10 9.29 11.23 -6.47
CA ALA A 10 10.70 10.85 -6.36
C ALA A 10 10.94 9.45 -6.95
N VAL A 11 10.09 8.47 -6.62
CA VAL A 11 10.14 7.12 -7.20
C VAL A 11 9.90 7.17 -8.71
N HIS A 12 8.90 7.93 -9.18
CA HIS A 12 8.62 8.08 -10.61
C HIS A 12 9.79 8.66 -11.38
N ARG A 13 10.48 9.65 -10.83
CA ARG A 13 11.68 10.25 -11.46
C ARG A 13 12.82 9.24 -11.56
N ALA A 14 13.01 8.40 -10.54
CA ALA A 14 14.06 7.38 -10.52
C ALA A 14 13.75 6.17 -11.41
N ALA A 15 12.47 5.91 -11.71
CA ALA A 15 12.04 4.77 -12.50
C ALA A 15 12.33 4.94 -14.00
N ALA A 16 12.73 3.86 -14.67
CA ALA A 16 12.87 3.83 -16.13
C ALA A 16 11.50 4.00 -16.83
N PRO A 17 11.46 4.53 -18.06
CA PRO A 17 10.23 4.52 -18.85
C PRO A 17 9.71 3.09 -19.03
N GLY A 18 8.41 2.88 -18.88
CA GLY A 18 7.80 1.54 -18.92
C GLY A 18 7.93 0.72 -17.64
N ALA A 19 8.53 1.25 -16.57
CA ALA A 19 8.66 0.51 -15.31
C ALA A 19 7.31 0.29 -14.62
N SER A 20 7.14 -0.88 -13.99
CA SER A 20 5.97 -1.19 -13.16
C SER A 20 6.22 -0.83 -11.69
N LEU A 21 5.17 -0.33 -11.05
CA LEU A 21 5.09 -0.02 -9.63
C LEU A 21 4.02 -0.92 -8.99
N PHE A 22 4.39 -1.56 -7.89
CA PHE A 22 3.48 -2.35 -7.05
C PHE A 22 3.40 -1.71 -5.67
N VAL A 23 2.21 -1.30 -5.23
CA VAL A 23 1.97 -0.69 -3.93
C VAL A 23 1.11 -1.61 -3.08
N LEU A 24 1.58 -1.93 -1.88
CA LEU A 24 0.80 -2.62 -0.86
C LEU A 24 0.33 -1.60 0.17
N ALA A 25 -0.98 -1.48 0.35
CA ALA A 25 -1.58 -0.52 1.28
C ALA A 25 -2.61 -1.19 2.18
N PHE A 26 -2.60 -0.85 3.47
CA PHE A 26 -3.58 -1.35 4.42
C PHE A 26 -4.96 -0.71 4.19
N ALA A 27 -6.01 -1.51 4.32
CA ALA A 27 -7.39 -1.02 4.29
C ALA A 27 -7.70 -0.26 5.59
N PRO A 28 -8.71 0.63 5.60
CA PRO A 28 -9.14 1.29 6.81
C PRO A 28 -9.69 0.22 7.76
N GLN A 29 -9.14 0.13 8.97
CA GLN A 29 -9.66 -0.81 9.95
C GLN A 29 -10.94 -0.22 10.58
N PRO A 30 -12.01 -1.03 10.76
CA PRO A 30 -13.24 -0.57 11.40
C PRO A 30 -13.05 -0.31 12.90
N TRP A 31 -11.96 -0.80 13.49
CA TRP A 31 -11.61 -0.59 14.89
C TRP A 31 -10.45 0.41 14.94
N LYS A 32 -10.66 1.54 15.62
CA LYS A 32 -9.55 2.37 16.09
C LYS A 32 -8.75 1.50 17.05
N ILE A 33 -7.69 0.86 16.58
CA ILE A 33 -6.61 0.47 17.48
C ILE A 33 -6.14 1.80 18.06
N GLU A 34 -6.43 2.06 19.35
CA GLU A 34 -5.93 3.23 20.05
C GLU A 34 -4.39 3.17 20.00
N GLY A 35 -3.81 3.95 19.08
CA GLY A 35 -2.39 3.98 18.81
C GLY A 35 -2.11 4.67 17.47
N PRO A 36 -0.85 5.07 17.20
CA PRO A 36 -0.44 5.74 15.97
C PRO A 36 -0.36 4.73 14.79
N GLY A 37 -1.46 4.02 14.52
CA GLY A 37 -1.57 3.18 13.35
C GLY A 37 -1.54 4.03 12.07
N PRO A 38 -0.93 3.56 10.96
CA PRO A 38 -0.98 4.28 9.70
C PRO A 38 -2.44 4.45 9.25
N ASP A 39 -2.81 5.65 8.80
CA ASP A 39 -4.11 5.87 8.16
C ASP A 39 -4.25 4.89 6.98
N GLY A 40 -5.22 3.98 7.08
CA GLY A 40 -5.55 3.07 5.99
C GLY A 40 -6.09 3.81 4.78
N PHE A 41 -6.07 3.15 3.62
CA PHE A 41 -6.56 3.69 2.36
C PHE A 41 -7.81 2.96 1.91
N THR A 42 -8.84 3.69 1.47
CA THR A 42 -9.84 3.08 0.57
C THR A 42 -9.19 2.80 -0.79
N ALA A 43 -9.77 1.87 -1.56
CA ALA A 43 -9.32 1.57 -2.92
C ALA A 43 -9.31 2.83 -3.81
N GLU A 44 -10.35 3.65 -3.69
CA GLU A 44 -10.49 4.92 -4.43
C GLU A 44 -9.38 5.90 -4.05
N GLN A 45 -9.18 6.16 -2.75
CA GLN A 45 -8.14 7.06 -2.27
C GLN A 45 -6.74 6.62 -2.70
N LEU A 46 -6.49 5.31 -2.70
CA LEU A 46 -5.22 4.74 -3.16
C LEU A 46 -5.03 4.97 -4.66
N SER A 47 -6.06 4.72 -5.47
CA SER A 47 -6.02 4.96 -6.92
C SER A 47 -5.77 6.44 -7.21
N GLU A 48 -6.59 7.33 -6.66
CA GLU A 48 -6.49 8.79 -6.89
C GLU A 48 -5.10 9.34 -6.52
N THR A 49 -4.53 8.87 -5.41
CA THR A 49 -3.20 9.32 -4.96
C THR A 49 -2.10 8.88 -5.93
N VAL A 50 -2.18 7.67 -6.47
CA VAL A 50 -1.15 7.13 -7.37
C VAL A 50 -1.35 7.62 -8.81
N GLU A 51 -2.59 7.75 -9.26
CA GLU A 51 -2.97 8.30 -10.57
C GLU A 51 -2.46 9.72 -10.81
N ALA A 52 -2.24 10.49 -9.74
CA ALA A 52 -1.65 11.82 -9.84
C ALA A 52 -0.24 11.84 -10.45
N VAL A 53 0.48 10.71 -10.48
CA VAL A 53 1.88 10.63 -10.95
C VAL A 53 2.15 9.41 -11.84
N TRP A 54 1.45 8.30 -11.62
CA TRP A 54 1.63 7.03 -12.35
C TRP A 54 0.34 6.64 -13.09
N THR A 55 0.45 5.80 -14.11
CA THR A 55 -0.73 5.23 -14.75
C THR A 55 -1.15 3.97 -14.00
N VAL A 56 -2.28 4.03 -13.31
CA VAL A 56 -2.83 2.88 -12.56
C VAL A 56 -3.48 1.89 -13.52
N GLU A 57 -3.13 0.62 -13.39
CA GLU A 57 -3.70 -0.48 -14.18
C GLU A 57 -4.78 -1.23 -13.41
N ALA A 58 -4.54 -1.50 -12.12
CA ALA A 58 -5.47 -2.24 -11.30
C ALA A 58 -5.30 -1.93 -9.82
N VAL A 59 -6.42 -1.95 -9.09
CA VAL A 59 -6.46 -1.98 -7.63
C VAL A 59 -7.28 -3.18 -7.21
N ARG A 60 -6.72 -4.06 -6.38
CA ARG A 60 -7.38 -5.32 -5.98
C ARG A 60 -7.26 -5.53 -4.47
N PRO A 61 -8.29 -6.07 -3.80
CA PRO A 61 -8.18 -6.49 -2.41
C PRO A 61 -7.09 -7.56 -2.24
N ALA A 62 -6.31 -7.46 -1.16
CA ALA A 62 -5.25 -8.40 -0.83
C ALA A 62 -5.14 -8.61 0.69
N ASN A 63 -4.68 -9.79 1.10
CA ASN A 63 -4.30 -10.07 2.49
C ASN A 63 -2.81 -9.74 2.65
N LEU A 64 -2.50 -8.81 3.54
CA LEU A 64 -1.14 -8.38 3.84
C LEU A 64 -0.64 -9.13 5.07
N TYR A 65 0.44 -9.88 4.92
CA TYR A 65 1.01 -10.70 6.00
C TYR A 65 2.21 -9.98 6.62
N ALA A 66 2.18 -9.80 7.94
CA ALA A 66 3.31 -9.32 8.72
C ALA A 66 3.97 -10.48 9.47
N THR A 67 5.29 -10.56 9.38
CA THR A 67 6.12 -11.47 10.19
C THR A 67 6.40 -10.86 11.56
N ASP A 68 6.25 -11.66 12.62
CA ASP A 68 6.20 -11.29 14.06
C ASP A 68 7.43 -10.53 14.63
N HIS A 69 8.44 -10.21 13.83
CA HIS A 69 9.64 -9.49 14.30
C HIS A 69 9.41 -8.00 14.62
N THR A 70 8.20 -7.47 14.37
CA THR A 70 7.81 -6.10 14.72
C THR A 70 6.79 -6.02 15.85
N ALA A 71 6.35 -7.13 16.44
CA ALA A 71 5.46 -7.14 17.61
C ALA A 71 6.23 -6.74 18.88
N GLY A 72 6.69 -5.49 18.93
CA GLY A 72 7.03 -4.83 20.18
C GLY A 72 5.76 -4.71 21.02
N ALA A 73 5.71 -5.50 22.10
CA ALA A 73 4.87 -5.33 23.29
C ALA A 73 3.53 -4.60 23.07
N GLY A 74 2.51 -5.33 22.62
CA GLY A 74 1.14 -4.84 22.63
C GLY A 74 0.23 -5.88 22.02
N SER A 75 -0.51 -6.58 22.88
CA SER A 75 -1.45 -7.66 22.56
C SER A 75 -2.38 -7.30 21.39
N ALA A 76 -2.03 -7.70 20.17
CA ALA A 76 -3.00 -7.83 19.10
C ALA A 76 -3.67 -9.19 19.27
N ASP A 77 -4.93 -9.16 19.67
CA ASP A 77 -5.79 -10.33 19.80
C ASP A 77 -5.57 -11.29 18.62
N THR A 78 -5.53 -12.58 18.94
CA THR A 78 -5.32 -13.70 18.00
C THR A 78 -6.32 -13.77 16.83
N ALA A 79 -7.32 -12.87 16.79
CA ALA A 79 -8.25 -12.64 15.70
C ALA A 79 -7.56 -11.94 14.50
N GLY A 80 -6.70 -12.68 13.81
CA GLY A 80 -6.01 -12.19 12.62
C GLY A 80 -4.78 -12.99 12.23
N ARG A 81 -4.44 -14.06 12.95
CA ARG A 81 -3.32 -14.93 12.58
C ARG A 81 -3.77 -16.02 11.59
N ASP A 82 -2.99 -16.24 10.54
CA ASP A 82 -3.19 -17.37 9.64
C ASP A 82 -2.74 -18.70 10.29
N SER A 83 -2.91 -19.82 9.57
CA SER A 83 -2.50 -21.15 10.04
C SER A 83 -0.99 -21.28 10.33
N GLU A 84 -0.18 -20.35 9.86
CA GLU A 84 1.26 -20.27 10.09
C GLU A 84 1.62 -19.26 11.20
N GLY A 85 0.64 -18.65 11.86
CA GLY A 85 0.83 -17.70 12.95
C GLY A 85 1.16 -16.27 12.50
N ARG A 86 1.11 -15.97 11.19
CA ARG A 86 1.38 -14.62 10.66
C ARG A 86 0.17 -13.73 10.83
N ILE A 87 0.40 -12.47 11.20
CA ILE A 87 -0.68 -11.48 11.28
C ILE A 87 -1.11 -11.13 9.85
N ALA A 88 -2.35 -11.47 9.48
CA ALA A 88 -2.97 -11.13 8.21
C ALA A 88 -3.88 -9.91 8.41
N MET A 89 -3.63 -8.84 7.66
CA MET A 89 -4.42 -7.62 7.69
C MET A 89 -5.06 -7.36 6.32
N PRO A 90 -6.31 -6.88 6.27
CA PRO A 90 -6.95 -6.54 5.01
C PRO A 90 -6.24 -5.33 4.38
N GLY A 91 -6.07 -5.38 3.07
CA GLY A 91 -5.44 -4.32 2.31
C GLY A 91 -5.73 -4.39 0.82
N PHE A 92 -4.93 -3.65 0.07
CA PHE A 92 -4.99 -3.57 -1.38
C PHE A 92 -3.60 -3.73 -1.96
N ILE A 93 -3.54 -4.37 -3.13
CA ILE A 93 -2.43 -4.26 -4.06
C ILE A 93 -2.85 -3.36 -5.21
N LEU A 94 -2.05 -2.33 -5.47
CA LEU A 94 -2.17 -1.47 -6.64
C LEU A 94 -1.01 -1.76 -7.60
N ILE A 95 -1.37 -1.92 -8.86
CA ILE A 95 -0.45 -2.11 -9.99
C ILE A 95 -0.53 -0.86 -10.85
N ALA A 96 0.63 -0.25 -11.11
CA ALA A 96 0.75 0.91 -11.97
C ALA A 96 2.00 0.80 -12.83
N HIS A 97 2.09 1.62 -13.88
CA HIS A 97 3.30 1.76 -14.67
C HIS A 97 3.62 3.22 -14.95
N LYS A 98 4.90 3.46 -15.19
CA LYS A 98 5.38 4.70 -15.79
C LYS A 98 5.23 4.56 -17.29
N ASN A 99 4.57 5.53 -17.92
CA ASN A 99 4.47 5.54 -19.37
C ASN A 99 5.86 5.43 -20.00
N GLY A 100 5.97 4.55 -20.99
CA GLY A 100 7.15 4.51 -21.85
C GLY A 100 7.32 5.88 -22.50
N ASP A 101 8.56 6.33 -22.63
CA ASP A 101 8.86 7.47 -23.46
C ASP A 101 8.55 7.03 -24.90
N LEU A 102 7.39 7.45 -25.41
CA LEU A 102 7.09 7.35 -26.84
C LEU A 102 7.96 8.40 -27.53
N GLY A 103 9.26 8.10 -27.60
CA GLY A 103 10.22 8.85 -28.38
C GLY A 103 9.68 8.94 -29.82
N ARG A 104 9.18 10.13 -30.16
CA ARG A 104 9.08 10.63 -31.51
C ARG A 104 10.15 11.68 -31.70
#